data_AF-A0A2D6YPL6-F1
#
_entry.id   AF-A0A2D6YPL6-F1
#
_cell.length_a   1.000
_cell.length_b   1.000
_cell.length_c   1.000
_cell.angle_alpha   90.00
_cell.angle_beta   90.00
_cell.angle_gamma   90.00
#
_symmetry.space_group_name_H-M   'P 1'
#
loop_
_entity.id
_entity.type
_entity.pdbx_description
1 polymer ?
#
loop_
_entity_poly.entity_id
_entity_poly.type
_entity_poly.pdbx_seq_one_letter_code
_entity_poly.pdbx_strand_id
1 'polypeptide(L)'
;MEAVENAIPRPENFPMRIPNHPLPVLCLGLLLCGIADPPAFSQATDEALVRENERLQARVTDLENALAAALARIADLEKSLATAASGGNASMPAATATPVAPSEASPAGLVAEIRKAFAADVAKNPAPVPTANSSDDERIRYVRWLNKWIASTNRAFRDRVDWPVRITDRRPRSNIDQFVTFQPWDVARNEPVGSSFEIAVPNRAIERADRPRADDEDPTLLLGGVFIPTIRFNADRFSPGPFDNPPFIGAMVELTWRFDFQGLSPRLGIADAAKDAANPTP
;
A
#
# COMPACT_ATOMS: atom_id res chain seq x y z
N MET A 1 54.34 30.52 -24.25
CA MET A 1 53.52 31.72 -24.53
C MET A 1 52.50 31.23 -25.56
N GLU A 2 51.22 31.05 -25.29
CA GLU A 2 50.28 31.87 -24.54
C GLU A 2 49.30 30.99 -23.74
N ALA A 3 48.86 31.49 -22.58
CA ALA A 3 47.83 30.87 -21.76
C ALA A 3 46.47 31.50 -22.10
N VAL A 4 45.46 30.68 -22.38
CA VAL A 4 44.08 31.12 -22.60
C VAL A 4 43.32 31.00 -21.27
N GLU A 5 43.08 32.15 -20.66
CA GLU A 5 42.37 32.35 -19.40
C GLU A 5 40.86 32.48 -19.71
N ASN A 6 40.09 31.43 -19.41
CA ASN A 6 38.63 31.45 -19.54
C ASN A 6 37.98 31.90 -18.23
N ALA A 7 37.49 33.13 -18.23
CA ALA A 7 36.77 33.75 -17.13
C ALA A 7 35.34 33.19 -16.99
N ILE A 8 34.99 32.76 -15.78
CA ILE A 8 33.64 32.34 -15.37
C ILE A 8 32.86 33.58 -14.89
N PRO A 9 31.67 33.89 -15.43
CA PRO A 9 30.88 35.00 -14.93
C PRO A 9 30.20 34.66 -13.59
N ARG A 10 30.28 35.60 -12.64
CA ARG A 10 29.63 35.55 -11.31
C ARG A 10 28.10 35.66 -11.44
N PRO A 11 27.32 34.93 -10.62
CA PRO A 11 25.89 35.15 -10.51
C PRO A 11 25.57 36.43 -9.72
N GLU A 12 24.69 37.25 -10.27
CA GLU A 12 24.14 38.47 -9.66
C GLU A 12 23.17 38.12 -8.53
N ASN A 13 23.41 38.71 -7.35
CA ASN A 13 22.52 38.67 -6.20
C ASN A 13 21.33 39.62 -6.44
N PHE A 14 20.12 39.08 -6.51
CA PHE A 14 18.88 39.87 -6.46
C PHE A 14 18.43 40.08 -5.00
N PRO A 15 18.37 41.31 -4.48
CA PRO A 15 17.77 41.58 -3.18
C PRO A 15 16.25 41.61 -3.27
N MET A 16 15.59 40.70 -2.56
CA MET A 16 14.14 40.68 -2.39
C MET A 16 13.75 41.76 -1.35
N ARG A 17 13.20 42.88 -1.82
CA ARG A 17 12.62 43.95 -0.99
C ARG A 17 11.29 43.48 -0.41
N ILE A 18 11.21 43.41 0.92
CA ILE A 18 9.96 43.26 1.68
C ILE A 18 9.43 44.67 2.00
N PRO A 19 8.21 45.04 1.60
CA PRO A 19 7.61 46.29 2.05
C PRO A 19 7.02 46.15 3.47
N ASN A 20 7.63 46.88 4.40
CA ASN A 20 7.05 47.24 5.70
C ASN A 20 5.88 48.21 5.49
N HIS A 21 4.70 47.89 6.03
CA HIS A 21 3.63 48.86 6.21
C HIS A 21 3.37 49.11 7.71
N PRO A 22 3.41 50.37 8.17
CA PRO A 22 3.08 50.76 9.53
C PRO A 22 1.57 50.97 9.73
N LEU A 23 1.11 50.62 10.93
CA LEU A 23 -0.19 50.98 11.52
C LEU A 23 -0.42 52.50 11.55
N PRO A 24 -1.69 52.94 11.51
CA PRO A 24 -2.17 53.81 12.59
C PRO A 24 -3.63 53.51 13.03
N VAL A 25 -3.90 53.47 14.35
CA VAL A 25 -4.64 54.49 15.15
C VAL A 25 -6.15 54.56 14.80
N LEU A 26 -7.02 53.94 15.61
CA LEU A 26 -7.83 54.55 16.68
C LEU A 26 -9.00 55.42 16.18
N CYS A 27 -10.22 54.87 16.22
CA CYS A 27 -11.46 55.65 16.26
C CYS A 27 -12.45 54.99 17.24
N LEU A 28 -12.58 55.66 18.38
CA LEU A 28 -13.63 55.53 19.38
C LEU A 28 -14.91 56.19 18.82
N GLY A 29 -16.07 55.51 18.85
CA GLY A 29 -17.32 56.07 18.32
C GLY A 29 -18.57 55.26 18.65
N LEU A 30 -19.17 55.59 19.78
CA LEU A 30 -20.62 55.67 20.08
C LEU A 30 -21.60 54.68 19.39
N LEU A 31 -22.07 53.73 20.20
CA LEU A 31 -23.46 53.61 20.67
C LEU A 31 -24.59 53.80 19.63
N LEU A 32 -25.11 52.67 19.14
CA LEU A 32 -26.51 52.52 18.70
C LEU A 32 -26.97 51.10 19.06
N CYS A 33 -27.95 51.03 19.97
CA CYS A 33 -28.68 49.82 20.32
C CYS A 33 -29.40 49.27 19.08
N GLY A 34 -28.84 48.25 18.45
CA GLY A 34 -29.59 47.32 17.61
C GLY A 34 -30.03 46.15 18.47
N ILE A 35 -31.34 46.02 18.69
CA ILE A 35 -31.97 44.84 19.28
C ILE A 35 -31.71 43.71 18.28
N ALA A 36 -30.72 42.86 18.57
CA ALA A 36 -30.50 41.65 17.80
C ALA A 36 -31.58 40.66 18.23
N ASP A 37 -32.56 40.44 17.36
CA ASP A 37 -33.40 39.24 17.43
C ASP A 37 -32.45 38.04 17.47
N PRO A 38 -32.59 37.12 18.44
CA PRO A 38 -31.82 35.89 18.40
C PRO A 38 -32.16 35.17 17.09
N PRO A 39 -31.16 34.72 16.31
CA PRO A 39 -31.45 33.79 15.23
C PRO A 39 -32.16 32.60 15.86
N ALA A 40 -33.35 32.31 15.39
CA ALA A 40 -34.07 31.09 15.69
C ALA A 40 -33.15 29.91 15.38
N PHE A 41 -32.46 29.42 16.41
CA PHE A 41 -31.75 28.16 16.37
C PHE A 41 -32.82 27.10 16.13
N SER A 42 -32.90 26.68 14.86
CA SER A 42 -33.27 25.36 14.38
C SER A 42 -33.99 24.50 15.42
N GLN A 43 -35.30 24.76 15.59
CA GLN A 43 -36.25 23.71 15.94
C GLN A 43 -36.40 22.80 14.70
N ALA A 44 -35.33 22.09 14.33
CA ALA A 44 -35.55 20.80 13.68
C ALA A 44 -36.33 19.99 14.71
N THR A 45 -37.64 19.91 14.51
CA THR A 45 -38.63 19.50 15.51
C THR A 45 -38.19 18.21 16.17
N ASP A 46 -38.30 18.09 17.50
CA ASP A 46 -37.97 16.86 18.22
C ASP A 46 -38.62 15.61 17.58
N GLU A 47 -39.77 15.79 16.93
CA GLU A 47 -40.42 14.76 16.11
C GLU A 47 -39.60 14.26 14.92
N ALA A 48 -38.83 15.12 14.24
CA ALA A 48 -37.93 14.73 13.17
C ALA A 48 -36.76 13.89 13.70
N LEU A 49 -36.22 14.25 14.86
CA LEU A 49 -35.16 13.48 15.54
C LEU A 49 -35.67 12.13 16.06
N VAL A 50 -36.90 12.08 16.57
CA VAL A 50 -37.55 10.83 16.97
C VAL A 50 -37.78 9.92 15.77
N ARG A 51 -38.32 10.45 14.66
CA ARG A 51 -38.50 9.68 13.41
C ARG A 51 -37.18 9.18 12.83
N GLU A 52 -36.11 9.96 12.93
CA GLU A 52 -34.79 9.53 12.49
C GLU A 52 -34.22 8.44 13.39
N ASN A 53 -34.39 8.54 14.72
CA ASN A 53 -34.00 7.47 15.64
C ASN A 53 -34.76 6.17 15.38
N GLU A 54 -36.08 6.23 15.19
CA GLU A 54 -36.88 5.05 14.84
C GLU A 54 -36.41 4.42 13.52
N ARG A 55 -36.10 5.24 12.52
CA ARG A 55 -35.56 4.77 11.24
C ARG A 55 -34.19 4.12 11.40
N LEU A 56 -33.31 4.71 12.21
CA LEU A 56 -31.98 4.16 12.47
C LEU A 56 -32.07 2.84 13.25
N GLN A 57 -32.93 2.77 14.26
CA GLN A 57 -33.19 1.54 15.02
C GLN A 57 -33.71 0.42 14.12
N ALA A 58 -34.69 0.70 13.25
CA ALA A 58 -35.18 -0.27 12.27
C ALA A 58 -34.05 -0.78 11.36
N ARG A 59 -33.17 0.13 10.91
CA ARG A 59 -32.04 -0.22 10.04
C ARG A 59 -30.99 -1.06 10.76
N VAL A 60 -30.74 -0.80 12.03
CA VAL A 60 -29.84 -1.60 12.86
C VAL A 60 -30.40 -3.01 13.02
N THR A 61 -31.67 -3.15 13.37
CA THR A 61 -32.33 -4.45 13.50
C THR A 61 -32.30 -5.25 12.19
N ASP A 62 -32.55 -4.59 11.05
CA ASP A 62 -32.47 -5.22 9.73
C ASP A 62 -31.06 -5.70 9.40
N LEU A 63 -30.03 -4.90 9.72
CA LEU A 63 -28.64 -5.26 9.52
C LEU A 63 -28.18 -6.40 10.44
N GLU A 64 -28.61 -6.39 11.70
CA GLU A 64 -28.35 -7.47 12.65
C GLU A 64 -28.99 -8.79 12.19
N ASN A 65 -30.22 -8.74 11.70
CA ASN A 65 -30.91 -9.89 11.11
C ASN A 65 -30.21 -10.39 9.84
N ALA A 66 -29.76 -9.49 8.96
CA ALA A 66 -29.02 -9.86 7.76
C ALA A 66 -27.66 -10.50 8.10
N LEU A 67 -26.98 -10.00 9.14
CA LEU A 67 -25.72 -10.56 9.63
C LEU A 67 -25.95 -11.96 10.21
N ALA A 68 -26.98 -12.15 11.05
CA ALA A 68 -27.33 -13.46 11.59
C ALA A 68 -27.66 -14.47 10.48
N ALA A 69 -28.42 -14.05 9.46
CA ALA A 69 -28.74 -14.89 8.30
C ALA A 69 -27.50 -15.25 7.47
N ALA A 70 -26.57 -14.30 7.29
CA ALA A 70 -25.31 -14.55 6.58
C ALA A 70 -24.42 -15.54 7.36
N LEU A 71 -24.31 -15.40 8.68
CA LEU A 71 -23.56 -16.33 9.52
C LEU A 71 -24.17 -17.74 9.51
N ALA A 72 -25.50 -17.86 9.57
CA ALA A 72 -26.17 -19.15 9.46
C ALA A 72 -25.87 -19.83 8.11
N ARG A 73 -25.88 -19.05 7.01
CA ARG A 73 -25.55 -19.57 5.68
C ARG A 73 -24.09 -19.99 5.56
N ILE A 74 -23.16 -19.28 6.19
CA ILE A 74 -21.75 -19.68 6.26
C ILE A 74 -21.62 -20.99 7.03
N ALA A 75 -22.27 -21.13 8.19
CA ALA A 75 -22.24 -22.37 8.96
C ALA A 75 -22.84 -23.56 8.19
N ASP A 76 -23.93 -23.36 7.43
CA ASP A 76 -24.51 -24.39 6.57
C ASP A 76 -23.59 -24.77 5.41
N LEU A 77 -22.92 -23.78 4.79
CA LEU A 77 -21.93 -24.02 3.74
C LEU A 77 -20.72 -24.77 4.26
N GLU A 78 -20.18 -24.37 5.42
CA GLU A 78 -19.08 -25.07 6.10
C GLU A 78 -19.47 -26.51 6.46
N LYS A 79 -20.68 -26.72 6.97
CA LYS A 79 -21.20 -28.06 7.25
C LYS A 79 -21.31 -28.88 5.96
N SER A 80 -21.84 -28.30 4.87
CA SER A 80 -21.96 -28.96 3.58
C SER A 80 -20.61 -29.34 2.97
N LEU A 81 -19.58 -28.49 3.16
CA LEU A 81 -18.20 -28.77 2.76
C LEU A 81 -17.60 -29.90 3.60
N ALA A 82 -17.87 -29.94 4.91
CA ALA A 82 -17.41 -31.02 5.78
C ALA A 82 -18.08 -32.37 5.44
N THR A 83 -19.37 -32.39 5.10
CA THR A 83 -20.05 -33.62 4.63
C THR A 83 -19.56 -34.03 3.24
N ALA A 84 -19.29 -33.08 2.33
CA ALA A 84 -18.72 -33.38 1.02
C ALA A 84 -17.29 -33.96 1.12
N ALA A 85 -16.49 -33.47 2.07
CA ALA A 85 -15.16 -34.00 2.37
C ALA A 85 -15.18 -35.43 2.95
N SER A 86 -16.30 -35.86 3.55
CA SER A 86 -16.45 -37.17 4.19
C SER A 86 -17.05 -38.25 3.27
N GLY A 87 -17.55 -37.88 2.08
CA GLY A 87 -18.46 -38.71 1.29
C GLY A 87 -17.97 -39.19 -0.09
N GLY A 88 -16.75 -38.89 -0.53
CA GLY A 88 -16.34 -39.26 -1.88
C GLY A 88 -14.85 -39.33 -2.10
N ASN A 89 -14.35 -40.54 -2.42
CA ASN A 89 -13.05 -40.78 -3.03
C ASN A 89 -12.91 -40.00 -4.35
N ALA A 90 -12.45 -38.76 -4.27
CA ALA A 90 -11.76 -38.08 -5.34
C ALA A 90 -10.65 -37.26 -4.69
N SER A 91 -9.44 -37.81 -4.73
CA SER A 91 -8.21 -37.14 -4.30
C SER A 91 -7.95 -35.96 -5.24
N MET A 92 -8.59 -34.82 -4.99
CA MET A 92 -7.99 -33.53 -5.30
C MET A 92 -7.03 -33.21 -4.15
N PRO A 93 -5.73 -32.95 -4.43
CA PRO A 93 -4.89 -32.38 -3.41
C PRO A 93 -5.41 -30.97 -3.14
N ALA A 94 -6.19 -30.83 -2.06
CA ALA A 94 -6.33 -29.57 -1.37
C ALA A 94 -4.94 -29.27 -0.81
N ALA A 95 -4.11 -28.61 -1.61
CA ALA A 95 -2.90 -27.99 -1.13
C ALA A 95 -3.33 -26.99 -0.07
N THR A 96 -3.25 -27.39 1.20
CA THR A 96 -3.09 -26.44 2.29
C THR A 96 -1.86 -25.63 1.89
N ALA A 97 -2.06 -24.41 1.43
CA ALA A 97 -0.98 -23.50 1.10
C ALA A 97 -0.23 -23.24 2.40
N THR A 98 0.82 -24.01 2.65
CA THR A 98 1.81 -23.70 3.67
C THR A 98 2.25 -22.26 3.38
N PRO A 99 2.17 -21.33 4.33
CA PRO A 99 2.61 -19.96 4.10
C PRO A 99 4.10 -19.99 3.79
N VAL A 100 4.43 -19.97 2.51
CA VAL A 100 5.81 -19.88 2.02
C VAL A 100 6.35 -18.57 2.57
N ALA A 101 7.47 -18.65 3.29
CA ALA A 101 8.09 -17.48 3.89
C ALA A 101 8.28 -16.40 2.81
N PRO A 102 7.84 -15.17 3.06
CA PRO A 102 7.90 -14.13 2.04
C PRO A 102 9.38 -13.82 1.77
N SER A 103 9.84 -14.14 0.56
CA SER A 103 11.17 -13.77 0.08
C SER A 103 11.17 -12.31 -0.35
N GLU A 104 12.30 -11.61 -0.18
CA GLU A 104 12.58 -10.28 -0.77
C GLU A 104 12.34 -10.27 -2.30
N ALA A 105 12.37 -11.45 -2.93
CA ALA A 105 12.00 -11.69 -4.33
C ALA A 105 10.47 -11.57 -4.61
N SER A 106 9.69 -10.95 -3.73
CA SER A 106 8.25 -10.75 -3.90
C SER A 106 7.77 -9.45 -3.26
N PRO A 107 6.66 -8.85 -3.74
CA PRO A 107 6.04 -7.71 -3.08
C PRO A 107 5.67 -8.00 -1.61
N ALA A 108 5.22 -9.23 -1.33
CA ALA A 108 4.87 -9.67 0.02
C ALA A 108 6.09 -9.65 0.98
N GLY A 109 7.28 -9.98 0.48
CA GLY A 109 8.56 -9.83 1.17
C GLY A 109 8.79 -8.40 1.62
N LEU A 110 8.81 -7.46 0.67
CA LEU A 110 9.03 -6.04 0.98
C LEU A 110 7.95 -5.48 1.93
N VAL A 111 6.70 -5.90 1.79
CA VAL A 111 5.62 -5.54 2.73
C VAL A 111 5.93 -6.05 4.14
N ALA A 112 6.39 -7.30 4.27
CA ALA A 112 6.78 -7.86 5.56
C ALA A 112 7.99 -7.15 6.17
N GLU A 113 8.97 -6.75 5.35
CA GLU A 113 10.10 -5.95 5.79
C GLU A 113 9.69 -4.56 6.27
N ILE A 114 8.80 -3.88 5.56
CA ILE A 114 8.26 -2.59 5.99
C ILE A 114 7.55 -2.72 7.35
N ARG A 115 6.78 -3.80 7.54
CA ARG A 115 6.14 -4.10 8.83
C ARG A 115 7.17 -4.34 9.94
N LYS A 116 8.23 -5.08 9.64
CA LYS A 116 9.35 -5.32 10.57
C LYS A 116 10.09 -4.02 10.92
N ALA A 117 10.33 -3.16 9.94
CA ALA A 117 10.96 -1.85 10.13
C ALA A 117 10.11 -0.94 11.02
N PHE A 118 8.79 -0.92 10.80
CA PHE A 118 7.87 -0.20 11.67
C PHE A 118 7.93 -0.69 13.11
N ALA A 119 7.82 -2.00 13.33
CA ALA A 119 7.89 -2.60 14.66
C ALA A 119 9.22 -2.27 15.37
N ALA A 120 10.34 -2.29 14.64
CA ALA A 120 11.65 -1.92 15.17
C ALA A 120 11.74 -0.44 15.56
N ASP A 121 11.17 0.47 14.77
CA ASP A 121 11.22 1.90 15.05
C ASP A 121 10.27 2.32 16.18
N VAL A 122 9.12 1.64 16.33
CA VAL A 122 8.24 1.77 17.50
C VAL A 122 8.95 1.28 18.75
N ALA A 123 9.69 0.16 18.69
CA ALA A 123 10.44 -0.34 19.84
C ALA A 123 11.58 0.61 20.28
N LYS A 124 12.23 1.31 19.33
CA LYS A 124 13.28 2.31 19.61
C LYS A 124 12.73 3.63 20.14
N ASN A 125 11.58 4.05 19.62
CA ASN A 125 10.92 5.30 20.01
C ASN A 125 9.58 4.93 20.67
N PRO A 126 9.57 4.62 21.98
CA PRO A 126 8.35 4.29 22.71
C PRO A 126 7.50 5.54 22.98
N ALA A 127 7.37 6.43 21.99
CA ALA A 127 6.29 7.40 21.99
C ALA A 127 5.00 6.59 22.13
N PRO A 128 4.18 6.82 23.17
CA PRO A 128 3.04 5.97 23.43
C PRO A 128 2.14 6.00 22.20
N VAL A 129 1.90 4.83 21.61
CA VAL A 129 0.85 4.68 20.59
C VAL A 129 -0.42 5.27 21.21
N PRO A 130 -1.01 6.31 20.60
CA PRO A 130 -2.10 7.01 21.24
C PRO A 130 -3.25 6.05 21.53
N THR A 131 -3.75 6.10 22.74
CA THR A 131 -4.97 5.40 23.16
C THR A 131 -6.10 6.42 23.29
N ALA A 132 -7.32 5.93 23.54
CA ALA A 132 -8.47 6.80 23.81
C ALA A 132 -8.19 7.83 24.94
N ASN A 133 -7.31 7.48 25.88
CA ASN A 133 -6.97 8.31 27.05
C ASN A 133 -5.68 9.13 26.88
N SER A 134 -5.02 9.08 25.72
CA SER A 134 -3.79 9.85 25.48
C SER A 134 -4.07 11.34 25.36
N SER A 135 -3.18 12.15 25.94
CA SER A 135 -3.23 13.62 25.86
C SER A 135 -3.04 14.13 24.44
N ASP A 136 -3.53 15.35 24.16
CA ASP A 136 -3.39 15.97 22.84
C ASP A 136 -1.91 16.16 22.46
N ASP A 137 -1.06 16.52 23.41
CA ASP A 137 0.38 16.68 23.18
C ASP A 137 1.09 15.36 22.82
N GLU A 138 0.66 14.24 23.40
CA GLU A 138 1.15 12.90 23.02
C GLU A 138 0.69 12.51 21.62
N ARG A 139 -0.59 12.74 21.30
CA ARG A 139 -1.14 12.50 19.95
C ARG A 139 -0.39 13.31 18.90
N ILE A 140 -0.18 14.60 19.14
CA ILE A 140 0.54 15.49 18.21
C ILE A 140 1.99 15.02 18.02
N ARG A 141 2.69 14.64 19.11
CA ARG A 141 4.06 14.13 19.02
C ARG A 141 4.14 12.82 18.23
N TYR A 142 3.23 11.89 18.48
CA TYR A 142 3.15 10.62 17.75
C TYR A 142 2.89 10.86 16.26
N VAL A 143 1.90 11.68 15.90
CA VAL A 143 1.56 11.98 14.50
C VAL A 143 2.72 12.66 13.76
N ARG A 144 3.46 13.57 14.42
CA ARG A 144 4.65 14.20 13.83
C ARG A 144 5.77 13.18 13.56
N TRP A 145 6.06 12.33 14.54
CA TRP A 145 7.03 11.25 14.38
C TRP A 145 6.60 10.30 13.25
N LEU A 146 5.33 9.90 13.25
CA LEU A 146 4.79 8.96 12.29
C LEU A 146 4.84 9.50 10.87
N ASN A 147 4.45 10.76 10.64
CA ASN A 147 4.57 11.39 9.31
C ASN A 147 6.02 11.45 8.83
N LYS A 148 6.98 11.72 9.73
CA LYS A 148 8.41 11.68 9.40
C LYS A 148 8.86 10.27 9.04
N TRP A 149 8.42 9.27 9.80
CA TRP A 149 8.69 7.86 9.53
C TRP A 149 8.13 7.44 8.17
N ILE A 150 6.85 7.70 7.90
CA ILE A 150 6.17 7.43 6.62
C ILE A 150 6.95 8.04 5.45
N ALA A 151 7.32 9.32 5.55
CA ALA A 151 8.05 10.00 4.49
C ALA A 151 9.45 9.43 4.25
N SER A 152 10.15 9.01 5.31
CA SER A 152 11.47 8.36 5.23
C SER A 152 11.36 6.96 4.62
N THR A 153 10.46 6.14 5.13
CA THR A 153 10.26 4.74 4.71
C THR A 153 9.78 4.65 3.27
N ASN A 154 8.85 5.51 2.84
CA ASN A 154 8.41 5.56 1.44
C ASN A 154 9.57 5.87 0.46
N ARG A 155 10.60 6.61 0.90
CA ARG A 155 11.79 6.88 0.07
C ARG A 155 12.78 5.73 0.12
N ALA A 156 13.03 5.18 1.32
CA ALA A 156 14.01 4.13 1.54
C ALA A 156 13.65 2.82 0.83
N PHE A 157 12.36 2.44 0.84
CA PHE A 157 11.87 1.22 0.21
C PHE A 157 11.45 1.42 -1.26
N ARG A 158 11.60 2.62 -1.81
CA ARG A 158 11.39 2.83 -3.25
C ARG A 158 12.67 2.43 -3.97
N ASP A 159 12.69 1.22 -4.51
CA ASP A 159 13.87 0.68 -5.19
C ASP A 159 13.54 -0.05 -6.48
N ARG A 160 14.56 -0.21 -7.33
CA ARG A 160 14.51 -1.10 -8.48
C ARG A 160 14.55 -2.54 -8.01
N VAL A 161 13.72 -3.37 -8.61
CA VAL A 161 13.60 -4.78 -8.26
C VAL A 161 13.55 -5.61 -9.54
N ASP A 162 14.17 -6.79 -9.46
CA ASP A 162 14.13 -7.82 -10.49
C ASP A 162 13.58 -9.09 -9.86
N TRP A 163 12.30 -9.37 -10.10
CA TRP A 163 11.61 -10.50 -9.48
C TRP A 163 11.50 -11.69 -10.44
N PRO A 164 11.96 -12.88 -10.04
CA PRO A 164 11.63 -14.12 -10.73
C PRO A 164 10.12 -14.40 -10.58
N VAL A 165 9.42 -14.46 -11.71
CA VAL A 165 7.97 -14.62 -11.77
C VAL A 165 7.56 -15.59 -12.88
N ARG A 166 6.36 -16.15 -12.74
CA ARG A 166 5.66 -16.86 -13.82
C ARG A 166 4.35 -16.15 -14.12
N ILE A 167 3.96 -16.13 -15.40
CA ILE A 167 2.67 -15.58 -15.81
C ILE A 167 1.60 -16.65 -15.60
N THR A 168 0.58 -16.35 -14.80
CA THR A 168 -0.52 -17.29 -14.51
C THR A 168 -1.81 -16.93 -15.25
N ASP A 169 -2.03 -15.65 -15.53
CA ASP A 169 -3.22 -15.16 -16.24
C ASP A 169 -2.91 -13.88 -17.03
N ARG A 170 -3.67 -13.64 -18.10
CA ARG A 170 -3.56 -12.46 -18.98
C ARG A 170 -4.93 -12.01 -19.42
N ARG A 171 -5.20 -10.71 -19.27
CA ARG A 171 -6.48 -10.10 -19.65
C ARG A 171 -6.24 -8.81 -20.43
N PRO A 172 -6.83 -8.65 -21.62
CA PRO A 172 -6.71 -7.39 -22.37
C PRO A 172 -7.20 -6.21 -21.52
N ARG A 173 -6.39 -5.15 -21.43
CA ARG A 173 -6.78 -3.89 -20.80
C ARG A 173 -7.08 -2.84 -21.86
N SER A 174 -6.23 -2.75 -22.88
CA SER A 174 -6.33 -1.85 -24.01
C SER A 174 -5.63 -2.46 -25.24
N ASN A 175 -5.58 -1.73 -26.34
CA ASN A 175 -4.85 -2.18 -27.54
C ASN A 175 -3.32 -2.20 -27.34
N ILE A 176 -2.80 -1.48 -26.33
CA ILE A 176 -1.36 -1.32 -26.10
C ILE A 176 -0.87 -2.07 -24.86
N ASP A 177 -1.75 -2.31 -23.89
CA ASP A 177 -1.44 -2.94 -22.61
C ASP A 177 -2.44 -4.05 -22.27
N GLN A 178 -1.96 -5.01 -21.47
CA GLN A 178 -2.78 -6.06 -20.88
C GLN A 178 -2.52 -6.14 -19.37
N PHE A 179 -3.55 -6.51 -18.61
CA PHE A 179 -3.36 -6.93 -17.23
C PHE A 179 -2.74 -8.32 -17.22
N VAL A 180 -1.66 -8.47 -16.46
CA VAL A 180 -0.93 -9.74 -16.33
C VAL A 180 -0.82 -10.09 -14.87
N THR A 181 -1.25 -11.29 -14.53
CA THR A 181 -1.10 -11.83 -13.18
C THR A 181 0.22 -12.59 -13.12
N PHE A 182 1.08 -12.16 -12.22
CA PHE A 182 2.36 -12.77 -11.94
C PHE A 182 2.33 -13.53 -10.62
N GLN A 183 2.89 -14.73 -10.62
CA GLN A 183 3.22 -15.49 -9.42
C GLN A 183 4.73 -15.37 -9.17
N PRO A 184 5.18 -14.74 -8.07
CA PRO A 184 6.60 -14.79 -7.68
C PRO A 184 7.07 -16.23 -7.49
N TRP A 185 8.32 -16.50 -7.86
CA TRP A 185 8.88 -17.85 -7.90
C TRP A 185 10.24 -17.92 -7.20
N ASP A 186 10.41 -18.80 -6.21
CA ASP A 186 11.72 -19.14 -5.66
C ASP A 186 12.41 -20.08 -6.63
N VAL A 187 13.48 -19.61 -7.24
CA VAL A 187 14.23 -20.42 -8.18
C VAL A 187 14.98 -21.53 -7.46
N ALA A 188 15.62 -21.22 -6.33
CA ALA A 188 16.51 -22.17 -5.66
C ALA A 188 15.74 -23.42 -5.22
N ARG A 189 14.47 -23.22 -4.84
CA ARG A 189 13.57 -24.31 -4.46
C ARG A 189 12.64 -24.78 -5.57
N ASN A 190 12.53 -24.02 -6.65
CA ASN A 190 11.58 -24.21 -7.73
C ASN A 190 10.12 -24.27 -7.25
N GLU A 191 9.72 -23.30 -6.42
CA GLU A 191 8.40 -23.22 -5.78
C GLU A 191 7.79 -21.81 -5.94
N PRO A 192 6.46 -21.66 -5.98
CA PRO A 192 5.84 -20.34 -5.90
C PRO A 192 6.09 -19.69 -4.52
N VAL A 193 6.33 -18.37 -4.50
CA VAL A 193 6.51 -17.59 -3.27
C VAL A 193 5.45 -16.52 -3.15
N GLY A 194 4.84 -16.44 -1.97
CA GLY A 194 3.88 -15.39 -1.66
C GLY A 194 2.65 -15.41 -2.58
N SER A 195 1.91 -14.31 -2.56
CA SER A 195 0.69 -14.15 -3.35
C SER A 195 0.98 -13.66 -4.76
N SER A 196 0.15 -14.07 -5.71
CA SER A 196 0.14 -13.49 -7.04
C SER A 196 -0.29 -12.02 -7.00
N PHE A 197 0.11 -11.27 -8.01
CA PHE A 197 -0.25 -9.86 -8.16
C PHE A 197 -0.45 -9.49 -9.61
N GLU A 198 -1.35 -8.54 -9.86
CA GLU A 198 -1.70 -8.08 -11.20
C GLU A 198 -1.10 -6.70 -11.47
N ILE A 199 -0.46 -6.54 -12.64
CA ILE A 199 0.01 -5.25 -13.14
C ILE A 199 -0.35 -5.09 -14.62
N ALA A 200 -0.36 -3.84 -15.09
CA ALA A 200 -0.49 -3.57 -16.51
C ALA A 200 0.88 -3.66 -17.19
N VAL A 201 0.96 -4.44 -18.26
CA VAL A 201 2.18 -4.66 -19.04
C VAL A 201 1.93 -4.35 -20.52
N PRO A 202 2.84 -3.64 -21.20
CA PRO A 202 2.72 -3.41 -22.64
C PRO A 202 2.75 -4.71 -23.44
N ASN A 203 1.89 -4.83 -24.45
CA ASN A 203 1.77 -6.03 -25.29
C ASN A 203 3.12 -6.47 -25.90
N ARG A 204 3.90 -5.50 -26.37
CA ARG A 204 5.26 -5.71 -26.91
C ARG A 204 6.22 -6.42 -25.95
N ALA A 205 6.05 -6.26 -24.63
CA ALA A 205 6.91 -6.88 -23.63
C ALA A 205 6.54 -8.35 -23.44
N ILE A 206 5.23 -8.65 -23.45
CA ILE A 206 4.71 -10.02 -23.37
C ILE A 206 5.04 -10.80 -24.64
N GLU A 207 4.80 -10.22 -25.82
CA GLU A 207 5.15 -10.82 -27.10
C GLU A 207 6.65 -11.14 -27.22
N ARG A 208 7.51 -10.33 -26.58
CA ARG A 208 8.95 -10.59 -26.52
C ARG A 208 9.29 -11.73 -25.57
N ALA A 209 8.60 -11.82 -24.44
CA ALA A 209 8.80 -12.87 -23.45
C ALA A 209 8.31 -14.23 -23.95
N ASP A 210 7.26 -14.26 -24.78
CA ASP A 210 6.68 -15.47 -25.35
C ASP A 210 7.47 -16.07 -26.53
N ARG A 211 8.51 -15.38 -27.03
CA ARG A 211 9.26 -15.88 -28.19
C ARG A 211 9.98 -17.18 -27.81
N PRO A 212 9.65 -18.31 -28.46
CA PRO A 212 10.23 -19.60 -28.11
C PRO A 212 11.74 -19.56 -28.29
N ARG A 213 12.48 -20.02 -27.28
CA ARG A 213 13.93 -20.15 -27.32
C ARG A 213 14.33 -21.61 -27.48
N ALA A 214 15.55 -21.82 -27.99
CA ALA A 214 16.06 -23.15 -28.35
C ALA A 214 16.19 -24.11 -27.16
N ASP A 215 16.05 -23.65 -25.91
CA ASP A 215 16.23 -24.43 -24.67
C ASP A 215 15.21 -24.05 -23.57
N ASP A 216 13.98 -23.63 -23.91
CA ASP A 216 12.96 -23.20 -22.94
C ASP A 216 12.36 -24.38 -22.13
N GLU A 217 13.13 -24.91 -21.18
CA GLU A 217 12.60 -25.81 -20.13
C GLU A 217 12.07 -25.03 -18.92
N ASP A 218 12.53 -23.79 -18.67
CA ASP A 218 12.11 -22.98 -17.52
C ASP A 218 11.19 -21.82 -17.93
N PRO A 219 9.89 -21.85 -17.59
CA PRO A 219 8.95 -20.76 -17.90
C PRO A 219 9.12 -19.53 -17.00
N THR A 220 10.19 -19.45 -16.19
CA THR A 220 10.41 -18.35 -15.23
C THR A 220 11.02 -17.13 -15.92
N LEU A 221 10.37 -15.99 -15.74
CA LEU A 221 10.77 -14.69 -16.28
C LEU A 221 11.34 -13.81 -15.16
N LEU A 222 12.21 -12.87 -15.52
CA LEU A 222 12.64 -11.76 -14.67
C LEU A 222 11.78 -10.54 -14.98
N LEU A 223 10.96 -10.14 -14.02
CA LEU A 223 10.16 -8.92 -14.03
C LEU A 223 10.97 -7.79 -13.39
N GLY A 224 11.44 -6.87 -14.24
CA GLY A 224 12.19 -5.69 -13.83
C GLY A 224 11.29 -4.46 -13.71
N GLY A 225 11.46 -3.71 -12.64
CA GLY A 225 10.70 -2.48 -12.43
C GLY A 225 11.10 -1.72 -11.17
N VAL A 226 10.25 -0.79 -10.75
CA VAL A 226 10.42 -0.05 -9.49
C VAL A 226 9.28 -0.40 -8.57
N PHE A 227 9.59 -0.91 -7.38
CA PHE A 227 8.64 -1.03 -6.31
C PHE A 227 8.44 0.34 -5.65
N ILE A 228 7.18 0.78 -5.54
CA ILE A 228 6.86 2.08 -4.97
C ILE A 228 5.87 1.86 -3.82
N PRO A 229 6.34 1.83 -2.56
CA PRO A 229 5.45 1.77 -1.41
C PRO A 229 4.63 3.05 -1.31
N THR A 230 3.40 2.91 -0.84
CA THR A 230 2.47 4.00 -0.56
C THR A 230 1.93 3.80 0.85
N ILE A 231 2.78 4.13 1.81
CA ILE A 231 2.40 4.17 3.23
C ILE A 231 1.63 5.46 3.49
N ARG A 232 0.49 5.36 4.17
CA ARG A 232 -0.41 6.48 4.48
C ARG A 232 -0.75 6.53 5.96
N PHE A 233 -0.96 7.75 6.44
CA PHE A 233 -1.52 8.02 7.75
C PHE A 233 -3.05 7.93 7.69
N ASN A 234 -3.65 7.14 8.58
CA ASN A 234 -5.10 7.06 8.76
C ASN A 234 -5.43 7.20 10.25
N ALA A 235 -5.92 8.37 10.67
CA ALA A 235 -6.19 8.68 12.08
C ALA A 235 -7.19 7.73 12.75
N ASP A 236 -8.09 7.13 11.97
CA ASP A 236 -9.20 6.32 12.49
C ASP A 236 -8.84 4.83 12.64
N ARG A 237 -7.68 4.41 12.13
CA ARG A 237 -7.31 2.98 12.05
C ARG A 237 -6.29 2.57 13.10
N PHE A 238 -6.76 2.25 14.30
CA PHE A 238 -5.92 1.77 15.41
C PHE A 238 -5.64 0.27 15.38
N SER A 239 -6.48 -0.51 14.69
CA SER A 239 -6.41 -1.97 14.61
C SER A 239 -6.66 -2.46 13.18
N PRO A 240 -6.26 -3.70 12.84
CA PRO A 240 -6.62 -4.32 11.57
C PRO A 240 -8.15 -4.50 11.50
N GLY A 241 -8.73 -4.13 10.35
CA GLY A 241 -10.15 -4.33 10.06
C GLY A 241 -10.44 -5.74 9.50
N PRO A 242 -11.71 -6.14 9.39
CA PRO A 242 -12.09 -7.49 8.96
C PRO A 242 -11.66 -7.83 7.52
N PHE A 243 -11.50 -6.82 6.67
CA PHE A 243 -11.12 -7.00 5.26
C PHE A 243 -9.65 -6.63 4.97
N ASP A 244 -8.91 -6.14 5.98
CA ASP A 244 -7.51 -5.66 5.93
C ASP A 244 -7.01 -5.11 4.58
N ASN A 245 -7.83 -4.29 3.92
CA ASN A 245 -7.53 -3.69 2.62
C ASN A 245 -7.81 -2.18 2.66
N PRO A 246 -6.78 -1.32 2.66
CA PRO A 246 -5.35 -1.62 2.53
C PRO A 246 -4.76 -2.42 3.70
N PRO A 247 -3.67 -3.19 3.51
CA PRO A 247 -2.97 -3.86 4.60
C PRO A 247 -2.60 -2.95 5.78
N PHE A 248 -2.94 -3.36 6.99
CA PHE A 248 -2.54 -2.71 8.23
C PHE A 248 -1.05 -2.95 8.50
N ILE A 249 -0.32 -1.90 8.88
CA ILE A 249 1.05 -2.03 9.42
C ILE A 249 1.02 -1.89 10.93
N GLY A 250 0.31 -0.88 11.43
CA GLY A 250 0.30 -0.48 12.83
C GLY A 250 -0.67 0.67 13.06
N ALA A 251 -0.80 1.11 14.31
CA ALA A 251 -1.77 2.13 14.68
C ALA A 251 -1.59 3.41 13.85
N MET A 252 -2.65 3.76 13.14
CA MET A 252 -2.78 4.86 12.19
C MET A 252 -1.95 4.73 10.90
N VAL A 253 -1.48 3.54 10.56
CA VAL A 253 -0.59 3.30 9.41
C VAL A 253 -1.14 2.21 8.50
N GLU A 254 -1.34 2.59 7.25
CA GLU A 254 -1.77 1.71 6.17
C GLU A 254 -0.71 1.62 5.07
N LEU A 255 -0.66 0.48 4.39
CA LEU A 255 0.24 0.27 3.26
C LEU A 255 -0.51 -0.18 2.03
N THR A 256 -0.30 0.55 0.95
CA THR A 256 -0.49 0.05 -0.41
C THR A 256 0.83 0.10 -1.14
N TRP A 257 0.91 -0.48 -2.33
CA TRP A 257 2.08 -0.33 -3.19
C TRP A 257 1.64 -0.30 -4.65
N ARG A 258 2.53 0.21 -5.49
CA ARG A 258 2.41 0.14 -6.94
C ARG A 258 3.74 -0.32 -7.52
N PHE A 259 3.68 -0.88 -8.71
CA PHE A 259 4.85 -1.32 -9.45
C PHE A 259 4.94 -0.53 -10.75
N ASP A 260 6.10 0.10 -10.98
CA ASP A 260 6.39 0.78 -12.23
C ASP A 260 7.17 -0.16 -13.15
N PHE A 261 6.50 -0.67 -14.17
CA PHE A 261 7.04 -1.67 -15.06
C PHE A 261 8.16 -1.10 -15.94
N GLN A 262 9.33 -1.76 -15.95
CA GLN A 262 10.46 -1.37 -16.82
C GLN A 262 10.77 -2.42 -17.87
N GLY A 263 10.66 -3.71 -17.53
CA GLY A 263 11.02 -4.77 -18.46
C GLY A 263 10.53 -6.14 -18.02
N LEU A 264 10.37 -7.00 -19.01
CA LEU A 264 10.17 -8.43 -18.82
C LEU A 264 11.20 -9.12 -19.70
N SER A 265 12.07 -9.89 -19.07
CA SER A 265 13.13 -10.61 -19.76
C SER A 265 13.10 -12.06 -19.33
N PRO A 266 13.38 -13.02 -20.21
CA PRO A 266 13.49 -14.38 -19.75
C PRO A 266 14.77 -14.53 -18.95
N ARG A 267 14.70 -15.38 -17.93
CA ARG A 267 15.81 -15.59 -17.03
C ARG A 267 16.92 -16.34 -17.75
N LEU A 268 18.05 -15.70 -17.98
CA LEU A 268 19.25 -16.41 -18.41
C LEU A 268 19.62 -17.38 -17.29
N GLY A 269 19.66 -18.68 -17.60
CA GLY A 269 19.81 -19.74 -16.61
C GLY A 269 21.04 -19.56 -15.74
N ILE A 270 20.95 -20.05 -14.50
CA ILE A 270 22.05 -20.07 -13.50
C ILE A 270 23.32 -20.78 -14.02
N ALA A 271 23.26 -21.47 -15.16
CA ALA A 271 24.41 -22.05 -15.83
C ALA A 271 25.54 -21.04 -16.11
N ASP A 272 25.23 -19.75 -16.30
CA ASP A 272 26.26 -18.73 -16.54
C ASP A 272 26.78 -18.08 -15.24
N ALA A 273 25.95 -17.94 -14.20
CA ALA A 273 26.38 -17.36 -12.91
C ALA A 273 27.37 -18.27 -12.16
N ALA A 274 27.25 -19.59 -12.31
CA ALA A 274 28.23 -20.53 -11.76
C ALA A 274 29.55 -20.56 -12.55
N LYS A 275 29.55 -20.16 -13.83
CA LYS A 275 30.75 -20.05 -14.67
C LYS A 275 31.56 -18.78 -14.36
N ASP A 276 30.89 -17.66 -14.10
CA ASP A 276 31.57 -16.40 -13.74
C ASP A 276 32.16 -16.44 -12.32
N ALA A 277 31.53 -17.18 -11.38
CA ALA A 277 32.11 -17.41 -10.05
C ALA A 277 33.31 -18.38 -10.06
N ALA A 278 33.44 -19.22 -11.10
CA ALA A 278 34.51 -20.20 -11.24
C ALA A 278 35.75 -19.67 -11.98
N ASN A 279 35.68 -18.45 -12.56
CA ASN A 279 36.81 -17.81 -13.22
C ASN A 279 36.95 -16.34 -12.76
N PRO A 280 37.44 -16.09 -11.53
CA PRO A 280 37.97 -14.79 -11.19
C PRO A 280 39.24 -14.55 -12.03
N THR A 281 39.10 -13.88 -13.16
CA THR A 281 40.25 -13.40 -13.92
C THR A 281 41.10 -12.48 -13.02
N PRO A 282 42.42 -12.71 -12.91
CA PRO A 282 43.31 -11.94 -12.03
C PRO A 282 43.50 -10.49 -12.45
#